data_AF-A0A4U9CTL7-F1
#
_entry.id   AF-A0A4U9CTL7-F1
#
_cell.length_a   1.000
_cell.length_b   1.000
_cell.length_c   1.000
_cell.angle_alpha   90.00
_cell.angle_beta   90.00
_cell.angle_gamma   90.00
#
_symmetry.space_group_name_H-M   'P 1'
#
loop_
_entity.id
_entity.type
_entity.pdbx_description
1 polymer ?
#
loop_
_entity_poly.entity_id
_entity_poly.type
_entity_poly.pdbx_seq_one_letter_code
_entity_poly.pdbx_strand_id
1 'polypeptide(L)'
;MNPDVVRIGALPTAALGILPTVIGQFHQQQKDITLQVATMNNTMLLAGLKSGEIDIGIGRMSDPELMSGLNYELLFLESLKLVVRQVTRCCRRR
;
A
#
# COMPACT_ATOMS: atom_id res chain seq x y z
N MET A 1 -18.94 20.71 10.43
CA MET A 1 -17.77 20.67 9.53
C MET A 1 -17.58 19.22 9.14
N ASN A 2 -17.64 18.91 7.85
CA ASN A 2 -17.40 17.54 7.41
C ASN A 2 -15.89 17.30 7.51
N PRO A 3 -15.40 16.26 8.21
CA PRO A 3 -13.97 16.00 8.25
C PRO A 3 -13.47 15.79 6.82
N ASP A 4 -12.33 16.38 6.48
CA ASP A 4 -11.68 16.10 5.21
C ASP A 4 -11.32 14.61 5.19
N VAL A 5 -11.79 13.91 4.16
CA VAL A 5 -11.60 12.47 4.02
C VAL A 5 -10.47 12.23 3.04
N VAL A 6 -9.44 11.50 3.47
CA VAL A 6 -8.36 11.04 2.60
C VAL A 6 -8.50 9.54 2.38
N ARG A 7 -8.57 9.13 1.12
CA ARG A 7 -8.79 7.75 0.69
C ARG A 7 -7.46 7.12 0.28
N ILE A 8 -7.09 6.06 0.98
CA ILE A 8 -5.82 5.37 0.85
C ILE A 8 -6.07 3.93 0.37
N GLY A 9 -5.57 3.62 -0.82
CA GLY A 9 -5.46 2.24 -1.32
C GLY A 9 -4.11 1.64 -0.94
N ALA A 10 -4.09 0.37 -0.55
CA ALA A 10 -2.83 -0.33 -0.33
C ALA A 10 -2.85 -1.80 -0.72
N LEU A 11 -1.70 -2.32 -1.16
CA LEU A 11 -1.51 -3.76 -1.34
C LEU A 11 -1.52 -4.48 0.02
N PRO A 12 -2.08 -5.71 0.11
CA PRO A 12 -2.14 -6.45 1.37
C PRO A 12 -0.80 -6.59 2.09
N THR A 13 0.29 -6.77 1.33
CA THR A 13 1.65 -6.94 1.87
C THR A 13 2.20 -5.64 2.45
N ALA A 14 1.95 -4.50 1.80
CA ALA A 14 2.38 -3.18 2.28
C ALA A 14 1.47 -2.65 3.40
N ALA A 15 0.17 -2.95 3.34
CA ALA A 15 -0.84 -2.49 4.29
C ALA A 15 -0.59 -3.00 5.71
N LEU A 16 -0.05 -4.20 5.87
CA LEU A 16 0.20 -4.77 7.19
C LEU A 16 1.50 -4.27 7.83
N GLY A 17 2.47 -3.83 7.03
CA GLY A 17 3.79 -3.43 7.52
C GLY A 17 3.88 -1.96 7.93
N ILE A 18 3.30 -1.04 7.16
CA ILE A 18 3.60 0.40 7.26
C ILE A 18 2.40 1.23 7.67
N LEU A 19 1.23 0.95 7.11
CA LEU A 19 0.02 1.75 7.30
C LEU A 19 -0.38 1.95 8.78
N PRO A 20 -0.39 0.92 9.65
CA PRO A 20 -0.84 1.07 11.02
C PRO A 20 -0.02 2.10 11.82
N THR A 21 1.31 2.08 11.66
CA THR A 21 2.21 3.00 12.35
C THR A 21 2.04 4.43 11.84
N VAL A 22 1.94 4.61 10.53
CA VAL A 22 1.80 5.94 9.91
C VAL A 22 0.44 6.56 10.23
N ILE A 23 -0.65 5.80 10.14
CA ILE A 23 -2.01 6.26 10.50
C ILE A 23 -2.06 6.76 11.95
N GLY A 24 -1.45 6.01 12.87
CA GLY A 24 -1.41 6.39 14.29
C GLY A 24 -0.70 7.72 14.52
N GLN A 25 0.45 7.94 13.88
CA GLN A 25 1.19 9.21 13.98
C GLN A 25 0.44 10.36 13.29
N PHE A 26 -0.12 10.11 12.11
CA PHE A 26 -0.87 11.11 11.35
C PHE A 26 -2.09 11.60 12.13
N HIS A 27 -2.87 10.69 12.73
CA HIS A 27 -4.06 11.06 13.50
C HIS A 27 -3.73 11.84 14.78
N GLN A 28 -2.53 11.67 15.34
CA GLN A 28 -2.07 12.51 16.46
C GLN A 28 -1.78 13.95 16.04
N GLN A 29 -1.29 14.15 14.81
CA GLN A 29 -0.97 15.47 14.25
C GLN A 29 -2.21 16.16 13.66
N GLN A 30 -3.08 15.41 13.00
CA GLN A 30 -4.25 15.90 12.28
C GLN A 30 -5.51 15.13 12.73
N LYS A 31 -6.17 15.64 13.77
CA LYS A 31 -7.33 14.97 14.39
C LYS A 31 -8.64 15.12 13.60
N ASP A 32 -8.73 16.17 12.79
CA ASP A 32 -9.94 16.52 12.04
C ASP A 32 -10.03 15.83 10.67
N ILE A 33 -8.99 15.08 10.27
CA ILE A 33 -8.93 14.36 9.01
C ILE A 33 -9.30 12.90 9.24
N THR A 34 -10.23 12.39 8.42
CA THR A 34 -10.62 10.98 8.43
C THR A 34 -9.87 10.22 7.35
N LEU A 35 -9.11 9.20 7.74
CA LEU A 35 -8.45 8.30 6.80
C LEU A 35 -9.35 7.10 6.49
N GLN A 36 -9.66 6.89 5.21
CA GLN A 36 -10.32 5.67 4.73
C GLN A 36 -9.29 4.79 4.05
N VAL A 37 -9.09 3.58 4.57
CA VAL A 37 -8.09 2.65 4.05
C VAL A 37 -8.76 1.44 3.44
N ALA A 38 -8.43 1.12 2.20
CA ALA A 38 -8.91 -0.06 1.50
C ALA A 38 -7.73 -0.90 1.00
N THR A 39 -7.82 -2.21 1.22
CA THR A 39 -6.86 -3.15 0.65
C THR A 39 -7.28 -3.50 -0.78
N MET A 40 -6.37 -3.32 -1.74
CA MET A 40 -6.65 -3.47 -3.17
C MET A 40 -5.56 -4.32 -3.82
N ASN A 41 -5.86 -4.92 -4.97
CA ASN A 41 -4.78 -5.40 -5.86
C ASN A 41 -4.18 -4.22 -6.64
N ASN A 42 -3.03 -4.46 -7.26
CA ASN A 42 -2.28 -3.42 -7.94
C ASN A 42 -3.04 -2.76 -9.11
N THR A 43 -3.79 -3.54 -9.90
CA THR A 43 -4.55 -3.03 -11.04
C THR A 43 -5.68 -2.12 -10.57
N MET A 44 -6.40 -2.51 -9.51
CA MET A 44 -7.46 -1.70 -8.91
C MET A 44 -6.90 -0.41 -8.27
N LEU A 45 -5.73 -0.49 -7.65
CA LEU A 45 -5.05 0.67 -7.09
C LEU A 45 -4.69 1.70 -8.17
N LEU A 46 -4.11 1.25 -9.29
CA LEU A 46 -3.81 2.13 -10.42
C LEU A 46 -5.07 2.72 -11.06
N ALA A 47 -6.13 1.93 -11.21
CA ALA A 47 -7.41 2.41 -11.73
C ALA A 47 -8.04 3.48 -10.80
N GLY A 48 -8.06 3.23 -9.50
CA GLY A 48 -8.60 4.17 -8.51
C GLY A 48 -7.81 5.47 -8.42
N LEU A 49 -6.49 5.43 -8.58
CA LEU A 49 -5.65 6.64 -8.64
C LEU A 49 -5.95 7.45 -9.90
N LYS A 50 -6.15 6.79 -11.04
CA LYS A 50 -6.47 7.47 -12.30
C LYS A 50 -7.87 8.05 -12.33
N SER A 51 -8.84 7.42 -11.67
CA SER A 51 -10.21 7.92 -11.58
C SER A 51 -10.41 8.96 -10.47
N GLY A 52 -9.45 9.12 -9.54
CA GLY A 52 -9.60 9.95 -8.36
C GLY A 52 -10.53 9.34 -7.29
N GLU A 53 -10.82 8.05 -7.39
CA GLU A 53 -11.53 7.33 -6.34
C GLU A 53 -10.68 7.17 -5.08
N ILE A 54 -9.36 7.06 -5.25
CA ILE A 54 -8.38 7.09 -4.16
C ILE A 54 -7.37 8.21 -4.37
N ASP A 55 -6.95 8.81 -3.25
CA ASP A 55 -6.02 9.93 -3.25
C ASP A 55 -4.56 9.44 -3.18
N ILE A 56 -4.33 8.35 -2.44
CA ILE A 56 -3.00 7.81 -2.18
C ILE A 56 -3.00 6.29 -2.39
N GLY A 57 -1.99 5.78 -3.09
CA GLY A 57 -1.82 4.36 -3.36
C GLY A 57 -0.47 3.84 -2.88
N ILE A 58 -0.47 2.89 -1.93
CA ILE A 58 0.72 2.18 -1.49
C ILE A 58 0.76 0.83 -2.20
N GLY A 59 1.51 0.80 -3.30
CA GLY A 59 1.57 -0.35 -4.20
C GLY A 59 2.99 -0.77 -4.54
N ARG A 60 3.08 -1.73 -5.45
CA ARG A 60 4.33 -2.13 -6.07
C ARG A 60 4.55 -1.28 -7.30
N MET A 61 5.81 -0.95 -7.58
CA MET A 61 6.16 -0.38 -8.87
C MET A 61 5.70 -1.36 -9.97
N SER A 62 5.04 -0.82 -10.98
CA SER A 62 4.34 -1.55 -12.04
C SER A 62 4.85 -1.07 -13.38
N ASP A 63 4.30 -1.62 -14.47
CA ASP A 63 4.72 -1.27 -15.82
C ASP A 63 4.75 0.26 -16.03
N PRO A 64 5.87 0.83 -16.52
CA PRO A 64 6.03 2.28 -16.68
C PRO A 64 4.93 2.92 -17.56
N GLU A 65 4.30 2.17 -18.47
CA GLU A 65 3.16 2.65 -19.25
C GLU A 65 1.93 2.96 -18.37
N LEU A 66 1.71 2.18 -17.31
CA LEU A 66 0.62 2.40 -16.36
C LEU A 66 0.92 3.55 -15.39
N MET A 67 2.18 3.95 -15.29
CA MET A 67 2.68 5.00 -14.41
C MET A 67 2.63 6.40 -15.03
N SER A 68 2.36 6.50 -16.34
CA SER A 68 2.19 7.80 -16.99
C SER A 68 1.05 8.60 -16.35
N GLY A 69 1.35 9.82 -15.90
CA GLY A 69 0.40 10.74 -15.26
C GLY A 69 0.23 10.57 -13.74
N LEU A 70 0.98 9.67 -13.10
CA LEU A 70 0.96 9.46 -11.65
C LEU A 70 2.34 9.76 -11.06
N ASN A 71 2.37 10.37 -9.87
CA ASN A 71 3.61 10.59 -9.13
C ASN A 71 3.93 9.35 -8.29
N TYR A 72 5.17 8.88 -8.37
CA TYR A 72 5.65 7.72 -7.62
C TYR A 72 6.87 8.06 -6.80
N GLU A 73 6.88 7.54 -5.58
CA GLU A 73 8.04 7.59 -4.69
C GLU A 73 8.32 6.18 -4.17
N LEU A 74 9.60 5.84 -4.09
CA LEU A 74 10.04 4.56 -3.54
C LEU A 74 9.96 4.62 -2.00
N LEU A 75 8.93 4.03 -1.41
CA LEU A 75 8.81 3.96 0.06
C LEU A 75 9.81 2.98 0.69
N PHE A 76 9.95 1.78 0.14
CA PHE A 76 10.84 0.75 0.68
C PHE A 76 11.13 -0.34 -0.35
N LEU A 77 12.24 -1.05 -0.13
CA LEU A 77 12.57 -2.28 -0.87
C LEU A 77 12.21 -3.49 0.00
N GLU A 78 11.29 -4.33 -0.49
CA GLU A 78 10.92 -5.56 0.19
C GLU A 78 11.87 -6.70 -0.20
N SER A 79 12.53 -7.33 0.78
CA SER A 79 13.35 -8.53 0.55
C SER A 79 12.49 -9.79 0.62
N LEU A 80 12.30 -10.45 -0.52
CA LEU A 80 11.54 -11.70 -0.60
C LEU A 80 12.31 -12.84 0.09
N LYS A 81 11.63 -13.55 1.00
CA LYS A 81 12.15 -14.76 1.64
C LYS A 81 11.31 -15.97 1.24
N LEU A 82 11.97 -17.05 0.84
CA LEU A 82 11.30 -18.32 0.61
C LEU A 82 10.97 -18.96 1.96
N VAL A 83 9.68 -19.03 2.30
CA VAL A 83 9.20 -19.68 3.52
C VAL A 83 8.58 -21.03 3.14
N VAL A 84 9.10 -22.10 3.73
CA VAL A 84 8.53 -23.45 3.61
C VAL A 84 8.05 -23.93 4.97
N ARG A 85 6.96 -24.70 5.01
CA ARG A 85 6.51 -25.35 6.24
C ARG A 85 7.62 -26.29 6.74
N GLN A 86 7.90 -26.30 8.05
CA GLN A 86 9.00 -27.08 8.65
C GLN A 86 8.98 -28.58 8.29
N VAL A 87 7.81 -29.14 8.01
CA VAL A 87 7.62 -30.55 7.65
C VAL A 87 7.97 -30.87 6.18
N THR A 88 8.17 -29.86 5.33
CA THR A 88 8.39 -30.08 3.90
C THR A 88 9.87 -30.34 3.61
N ARG A 89 10.16 -31.47 2.93
CA ARG A 89 11.50 -31.96 2.57
C ARG A 89 12.33 -31.01 1.66
N CYS A 90 11.75 -29.89 1.22
CA CYS A 90 12.39 -28.84 0.40
C CYS A 90 13.28 -27.85 1.18
N CYS A 91 13.40 -27.99 2.51
CA CYS A 91 14.15 -27.06 3.38
C CYS A 91 15.69 -27.02 3.16
N ARG A 92 16.23 -27.58 2.06
CA ARG A 92 17.67 -27.86 1.91
C ARG A 92 18.37 -27.27 0.68
N ARG A 93 17.79 -26.29 -0.02
CA ARG A 93 18.51 -25.55 -1.07
C ARG A 93 18.64 -24.08 -0.69
N ARG A 94 19.83 -23.72 -0.20
CA ARG A 94 20.37 -22.36 -0.27
C ARG A 94 20.70 -22.03 -1.72
#